data_AF-A0A0G1BBY4-F1
#
_entry.id   AF-A0A0G1BBY4-F1
#
_cell.length_a   1.000
_cell.length_b   1.000
_cell.length_c   1.000
_cell.angle_alpha   90.00
_cell.angle_beta   90.00
_cell.angle_gamma   90.00
#
_symmetry.space_group_name_H-M   'P 1'
#
loop_
_entity.id
_entity.type
_entity.pdbx_description
1 polymer ?
#
loop_
_entity_poly.entity_id
_entity_poly.type
_entity_poly.pdbx_seq_one_letter_code
_entity_poly.pdbx_strand_id
1 'polypeptide(L)'
;MWAGFPVNITVKVKNLGNSAQGPTGLTLNAGQISILGENVLSLGAIPPFGQTTYQFNLRTPFLWQGFDDVVEITVAGQKITKKVIVQPFFLFAPFPYLFIAVLALIGIGYGSVLGLHIYKKRSKSKKQ
;
A
#
# COMPACT_ATOMS: atom_id res chain seq x y z
N MET A 1 -3.41 -3.55 4.29
CA MET A 1 -2.72 -2.92 3.14
C MET A 1 -1.26 -2.70 3.48
N TRP A 2 -0.36 -2.53 2.50
CA TRP A 2 1.07 -2.31 2.76
C TRP A 2 1.41 -0.82 2.80
N ALA A 3 2.26 -0.45 3.75
CA ALA A 3 2.81 0.89 3.87
C ALA A 3 3.61 1.26 2.62
N GLY A 4 3.48 2.51 2.17
CA GLY A 4 4.18 3.08 1.04
C GLY A 4 3.64 2.81 -0.36
N PHE A 5 2.71 1.87 -0.51
CA PHE A 5 2.11 1.58 -1.81
C PHE A 5 0.77 2.32 -1.99
N PRO A 6 0.50 2.91 -3.16
CA PRO A 6 -0.82 3.41 -3.49
C PRO A 6 -1.79 2.23 -3.65
N VAL A 7 -3.00 2.38 -3.13
CA VAL A 7 -4.04 1.35 -3.16
C VAL A 7 -5.33 1.97 -3.68
N ASN A 8 -5.90 1.37 -4.72
CA ASN A 8 -7.21 1.76 -5.22
C ASN A 8 -8.29 1.00 -4.45
N ILE A 9 -9.15 1.72 -3.75
CA ILE A 9 -10.35 1.16 -3.12
C ILE A 9 -11.56 1.41 -4.00
N THR A 10 -12.45 0.41 -4.06
CA THR A 10 -13.69 0.50 -4.81
C THR A 10 -14.86 0.58 -3.83
N VAL A 11 -15.55 1.72 -3.80
CA VAL A 11 -16.73 1.93 -2.98
C VAL A 11 -17.96 1.67 -3.85
N LYS A 12 -18.77 0.69 -3.45
CA LYS A 12 -20.04 0.36 -4.11
C LYS A 12 -21.19 0.88 -3.26
N VAL A 13 -22.01 1.73 -3.85
CA VAL A 13 -23.22 2.25 -3.21
C VAL A 13 -24.42 1.62 -3.90
N LYS A 14 -25.25 0.92 -3.13
CA LYS A 14 -26.45 0.24 -3.61
C LYS A 14 -27.68 0.91 -3.03
N ASN A 15 -28.64 1.25 -3.89
CA ASN A 15 -29.96 1.68 -3.46
C ASN A 15 -30.78 0.43 -3.12
N LEU A 16 -31.19 0.30 -1.86
CA LEU A 16 -32.06 -0.81 -1.40
C LEU A 16 -33.54 -0.42 -1.38
N GLY A 17 -33.85 0.86 -1.63
CA GLY A 17 -35.20 1.40 -1.65
C GLY A 17 -35.94 1.09 -2.95
N ASN A 18 -37.26 1.24 -2.89
CA ASN A 18 -38.18 1.11 -4.02
C ASN A 18 -38.33 2.39 -4.85
N SER A 19 -37.65 3.48 -4.48
CA SER A 19 -37.62 4.76 -5.19
C SER A 19 -36.20 5.11 -5.63
N ALA A 20 -36.07 5.96 -6.65
CA ALA A 20 -34.76 6.45 -7.08
C ALA A 20 -34.17 7.37 -6.00
N GLN A 21 -32.93 7.11 -5.63
CA GLN A 21 -32.18 7.98 -4.73
C GLN A 21 -31.67 9.18 -5.53
N GLY A 22 -32.03 10.40 -5.12
CA GLY A 22 -31.54 11.63 -5.74
C GLY A 22 -30.03 11.81 -5.59
N PRO A 23 -29.44 12.80 -6.29
CA PRO A 23 -28.01 13.11 -6.18
C PRO A 23 -27.63 13.37 -4.72
N THR A 24 -26.59 12.69 -4.25
CA THR A 24 -26.14 12.77 -2.85
C THR A 24 -24.63 12.94 -2.80
N GLY A 25 -24.10 13.54 -1.73
CA GLY A 25 -22.66 13.63 -1.53
C GLY A 25 -22.09 12.31 -0.98
N LEU A 26 -20.99 11.85 -1.57
CA LEU A 26 -20.10 10.83 -1.01
C LEU A 26 -18.90 11.57 -0.44
N THR A 27 -18.65 11.45 0.86
CA THR A 27 -17.40 11.93 1.45
C THR A 27 -16.60 10.76 1.98
N LEU A 28 -15.32 10.74 1.62
CA LEU A 28 -14.35 9.80 2.15
C LEU A 28 -13.45 10.55 3.12
N ASN A 29 -13.32 10.03 4.33
CA ASN A 29 -12.42 10.56 5.34
C ASN A 29 -11.55 9.44 5.90
N ALA A 30 -10.31 9.76 6.24
CA ALA A 30 -9.39 8.84 6.88
C ALA A 30 -8.50 9.62 7.85
N GLY A 31 -8.06 8.99 8.93
CA GLY A 31 -7.27 9.67 9.96
C GLY A 31 -5.84 9.93 9.51
N GLN A 32 -5.12 8.86 9.15
CA GLN A 32 -3.71 8.93 8.77
C GLN A 32 -3.47 8.61 7.29
N ILE A 33 -4.38 7.89 6.63
CA ILE A 33 -4.28 7.60 5.20
C ILE A 33 -4.63 8.86 4.39
N SER A 34 -3.78 9.21 3.44
CA SER A 34 -4.03 10.32 2.50
C SER A 34 -4.89 9.83 1.34
N ILE A 35 -5.91 10.60 0.99
CA ILE A 35 -6.78 10.36 -0.16
C ILE A 35 -6.22 11.17 -1.34
N LEU A 36 -5.83 10.51 -2.41
CA LEU A 36 -5.36 11.15 -3.64
C LEU A 36 -6.55 11.49 -4.52
N GLY A 37 -6.78 12.79 -4.72
CA GLY A 37 -7.86 13.31 -5.57
C GLY A 37 -9.01 13.88 -4.77
N GLU A 38 -10.21 13.87 -5.36
CA GLU A 38 -11.42 14.38 -4.70
C GLU A 38 -11.87 13.43 -3.59
N ASN A 39 -11.92 13.94 -2.37
CA ASN A 39 -12.48 13.26 -1.20
C ASN A 39 -14.01 13.43 -1.10
N VAL A 40 -14.58 14.36 -1.86
CA VAL A 40 -16.02 14.62 -1.96
C VAL A 40 -16.44 14.41 -3.41
N LEU A 41 -17.30 13.42 -3.65
CA LEU A 41 -17.90 13.16 -4.96
C LEU A 41 -19.41 13.35 -4.90
N SER A 42 -19.97 13.96 -5.93
CA SER A 42 -21.42 13.98 -6.11
C SER A 42 -21.86 12.68 -6.78
N LEU A 43 -22.64 11.87 -6.07
CA LEU A 43 -23.33 10.74 -6.67
C LEU A 43 -24.41 11.24 -7.63
N GLY A 44 -24.49 10.61 -8.80
CA GLY A 44 -25.66 10.75 -9.68
C GLY A 44 -26.89 10.06 -9.07
N ALA A 45 -28.05 10.25 -9.69
CA ALA A 45 -29.26 9.56 -9.27
C ALA A 45 -29.10 8.03 -9.42
N ILE A 46 -29.39 7.29 -8.34
CA ILE A 46 -29.29 5.83 -8.33
C ILE A 46 -30.70 5.25 -8.45
N PRO A 47 -31.02 4.49 -9.51
CA PRO A 47 -32.35 3.90 -9.69
C PRO A 47 -32.69 2.93 -8.54
N PRO A 48 -33.98 2.61 -8.33
CA PRO A 48 -34.39 1.64 -7.31
C PRO A 48 -33.72 0.29 -7.56
N PHE A 49 -33.21 -0.33 -6.49
CA PHE A 49 -32.41 -1.58 -6.54
C PHE A 49 -31.10 -1.49 -7.35
N GLY A 50 -30.74 -0.31 -7.84
CA GLY A 50 -29.53 -0.04 -8.62
C GLY A 50 -28.27 0.10 -7.79
N GLN A 51 -27.13 0.18 -8.47
CA GLN A 51 -25.83 0.37 -7.84
C GLN A 51 -24.95 1.33 -8.64
N THR A 52 -24.09 2.05 -7.95
CA THR A 52 -23.02 2.85 -8.54
C THR A 52 -21.69 2.52 -7.86
N THR A 53 -20.59 2.69 -8.58
CA THR A 53 -19.26 2.31 -8.13
C THR A 53 -18.30 3.48 -8.32
N TYR A 54 -17.58 3.82 -7.26
CA TYR A 54 -16.56 4.87 -7.27
C TYR A 54 -15.22 4.28 -6.87
N GLN A 55 -14.15 4.78 -7.49
CA GLN A 55 -12.79 4.40 -7.17
C GLN A 55 -12.09 5.55 -6.47
N PHE A 56 -11.45 5.25 -5.35
CA PHE A 56 -10.60 6.20 -4.64
C PHE A 56 -9.19 5.67 -4.58
N ASN A 57 -8.22 6.56 -4.81
CA ASN A 57 -6.82 6.23 -4.66
C ASN A 57 -6.38 6.65 -3.25
N LEU A 58 -5.92 5.68 -2.47
CA LEU A 58 -5.42 5.89 -1.12
C LEU A 58 -3.90 5.74 -1.12
N ARG A 59 -3.22 6.60 -0.36
CA ARG A 59 -1.78 6.52 -0.13
C ARG A 59 -1.48 6.62 1.34
N THR A 60 -0.61 5.74 1.81
CA THR A 60 -0.12 5.79 3.17
C THR A 60 1.03 6.81 3.27
N PRO A 61 1.08 7.63 4.33
CA PRO A 61 2.09 8.67 4.48
C PRO A 61 3.48 8.10 4.78
N PHE A 62 3.55 6.92 5.41
CA PHE A 62 4.79 6.29 5.85
C PHE A 62 5.07 5.02 5.06
N LEU A 63 6.36 4.76 4.78
CA LEU A 63 6.82 3.50 4.21
C LEU A 63 7.09 2.47 5.31
N TRP A 64 7.76 2.90 6.38
CA TRP A 64 8.40 2.02 7.38
C TRP A 64 7.55 1.71 8.60
N GLN A 65 6.45 2.43 8.83
CA GLN A 65 5.63 2.28 10.02
C GLN A 65 4.32 1.57 9.72
N GLY A 66 3.97 0.61 10.57
CA GLY A 66 2.63 0.03 10.61
C GLY A 66 1.73 0.85 11.52
N PHE A 67 0.48 1.03 11.12
CA PHE A 67 -0.50 1.77 11.90
C PHE A 67 -1.91 1.24 11.62
N ASP A 68 -2.77 1.45 12.60
CA ASP A 68 -4.20 1.19 12.49
C ASP A 68 -4.89 2.52 12.13
N ASP A 69 -5.74 2.49 11.12
CA ASP A 69 -6.55 3.64 10.74
C ASP A 69 -8.02 3.23 10.52
N VAL A 70 -8.91 4.21 10.47
CA VAL A 70 -10.32 4.03 10.17
C VAL A 70 -10.66 4.87 8.96
N VAL A 71 -11.15 4.21 7.92
CA VAL A 71 -11.72 4.86 6.74
C VAL A 71 -13.21 5.05 7.00
N GLU A 72 -13.66 6.29 7.03
CA GLU A 72 -15.05 6.70 7.18
C GLU A 72 -15.60 7.12 5.82
N ILE A 73 -16.71 6.50 5.41
CA ILE A 73 -17.44 6.83 4.20
C ILE A 73 -18.79 7.40 4.65
N THR A 74 -19.09 8.63 4.25
CA THR A 74 -20.41 9.22 4.45
C THR A 74 -21.15 9.27 3.12
N VAL A 75 -22.35 8.69 3.06
CA VAL A 75 -23.24 8.74 1.89
C VAL A 75 -24.63 9.12 2.36
N ALA A 76 -25.22 10.17 1.79
CA ALA A 76 -26.58 10.59 2.11
C ALA A 76 -26.84 10.78 3.64
N GLY A 77 -25.82 11.24 4.37
CA GLY A 77 -25.88 11.42 5.83
C GLY A 77 -25.64 10.15 6.66
N GLN A 78 -25.54 8.97 6.03
CA GLN A 78 -25.16 7.73 6.71
C GLN A 78 -23.64 7.59 6.75
N LYS A 79 -23.10 7.32 7.93
CA LYS A 79 -21.66 7.12 8.16
C LYS A 79 -21.35 5.63 8.30
N ILE A 80 -20.41 5.16 7.50
CA ILE A 80 -19.91 3.79 7.52
C ILE A 80 -18.42 3.83 7.78
N THR A 81 -18.00 3.25 8.90
CA THR A 81 -16.58 3.18 9.29
C THR A 81 -16.03 1.77 9.04
N LYS A 82 -14.86 1.69 8.40
CA LYS A 82 -14.11 0.44 8.24
C LYS A 82 -12.71 0.60 8.80
N LYS A 83 -12.34 -0.32 9.70
CA LYS A 83 -10.97 -0.42 10.21
C LYS A 83 -10.05 -0.94 9.11
N VAL A 84 -8.93 -0.26 8.90
CA VAL A 84 -7.89 -0.61 7.95
C VAL A 84 -6.57 -0.74 8.70
N ILE A 85 -5.90 -1.87 8.52
CA ILE A 85 -4.59 -2.13 9.12
C ILE A 85 -3.52 -1.95 8.04
N VAL A 86 -2.58 -1.06 8.31
CA VAL A 86 -1.43 -0.80 7.44
C VAL A 86 -0.23 -1.52 8.03
N GLN A 87 0.33 -2.46 7.26
CA GLN A 87 1.53 -3.20 7.66
C GLN A 87 2.79 -2.58 7.05
N PRO A 88 3.92 -2.54 7.77
CA PRO A 88 5.18 -2.04 7.24
C PRO A 88 5.61 -2.79 5.97
N PHE A 89 6.23 -2.09 5.02
CA PHE A 89 6.59 -2.71 3.73
C PHE A 89 7.66 -3.80 3.84
N PHE A 90 8.54 -3.76 4.84
CA PHE A 90 9.61 -4.75 4.99
C PHE A 90 9.10 -6.13 5.42
N LEU A 91 7.85 -6.22 5.87
CA LEU A 91 7.15 -7.49 6.11
C LEU A 91 6.52 -8.06 4.83
N PHE A 92 6.59 -7.33 3.71
CA PHE A 92 6.13 -7.81 2.42
C PHE A 92 6.95 -9.03 1.99
N ALA A 93 6.28 -10.15 1.71
CA ALA A 93 6.88 -11.47 1.52
C ALA A 93 8.16 -11.53 0.66
N PRO A 94 8.30 -10.84 -0.49
CA PRO A 94 9.53 -10.88 -1.28
C PRO A 94 10.69 -10.07 -0.68
N PHE A 95 10.44 -9.10 0.20
CA PHE A 95 11.46 -8.20 0.71
C PHE A 95 12.59 -8.92 1.49
N PRO A 96 12.32 -9.85 2.43
CA PRO A 96 13.38 -10.59 3.12
C PRO A 96 14.29 -11.38 2.17
N TYR A 97 13.72 -12.02 1.14
CA TYR A 97 14.50 -12.79 0.16
C TYR A 97 15.38 -11.88 -0.69
N LEU A 98 14.85 -10.75 -1.17
CA LEU A 98 15.62 -9.75 -1.91
C LEU A 98 16.75 -9.17 -1.06
N PHE A 99 16.48 -8.89 0.22
CA PHE A 99 17.48 -8.39 1.15
C PHE A 99 18.63 -9.39 1.35
N ILE A 100 18.32 -10.67 1.59
CA ILE A 100 19.32 -11.74 1.71
C ILE A 100 20.09 -11.92 0.40
N ALA A 101 19.42 -11.86 -0.75
CA ALA A 101 20.07 -11.99 -2.06
C ALA A 101 21.08 -10.85 -2.31
N VAL A 102 20.73 -9.62 -1.95
CA VAL A 102 21.66 -8.47 -2.05
C VAL A 102 22.84 -8.65 -1.11
N LEU A 103 22.62 -9.04 0.15
CA LEU A 103 23.70 -9.32 1.09
C LEU A 103 24.62 -10.45 0.61
N ALA A 104 24.06 -11.52 0.02
CA ALA A 104 24.82 -12.62 -0.55
C ALA A 104 25.68 -12.15 -1.73
N LEU A 105 25.14 -11.31 -2.63
CA LEU A 105 25.90 -10.73 -3.74
C LEU A 105 27.08 -9.88 -3.25
N ILE A 106 26.85 -9.03 -2.24
CA ILE A 106 27.92 -8.22 -1.62
C ILE A 106 28.97 -9.13 -0.99
N GLY A 107 28.55 -10.16 -0.26
CA GLY A 107 29.44 -11.14 0.37
C GLY A 107 30.30 -11.91 -0.63
N ILE A 108 29.71 -12.37 -1.74
CA ILE A 108 30.43 -13.06 -2.82
C ILE A 108 31.41 -12.10 -3.50
N GLY A 109 30.98 -10.88 -3.81
CA GLY A 109 31.83 -9.86 -4.43
C GLY A 109 33.06 -9.56 -3.58
N TYR A 110 32.85 -9.18 -2.31
CA TYR A 110 33.95 -8.90 -1.38
C TYR A 110 34.81 -10.12 -1.10
N GLY A 111 34.19 -11.29 -0.90
CA GLY A 111 34.88 -12.55 -0.66
C GLY A 111 35.77 -12.98 -1.82
N SER A 112 35.34 -12.76 -3.07
CA SER A 112 36.13 -13.06 -4.26
C SER A 112 37.38 -12.17 -4.37
N VAL A 113 37.24 -10.87 -4.12
CA VAL A 113 38.36 -9.91 -4.15
C VAL A 113 39.36 -10.21 -3.03
N LEU A 114 38.87 -10.44 -1.82
CA LEU A 114 39.71 -10.79 -0.67
C LEU A 114 40.42 -12.12 -0.89
N GLY A 115 39.70 -13.13 -1.40
CA GLY A 115 40.24 -14.44 -1.73
C GLY A 115 41.36 -14.36 -2.77
N LEU A 116 41.15 -13.60 -3.85
CA LEU A 116 42.17 -13.35 -4.88
C LEU A 116 43.39 -12.62 -4.29
N HIS A 117 43.18 -11.65 -3.40
CA HIS A 117 44.25 -10.91 -2.77
C HIS A 117 45.12 -11.81 -1.87
N ILE A 118 44.49 -12.62 -1.02
CA ILE A 118 45.18 -13.59 -0.14
C ILE A 118 45.92 -14.64 -0.99
N TYR A 119 45.30 -15.15 -2.04
CA TYR A 119 45.90 -16.14 -2.94
C TYR A 119 47.17 -15.59 -3.61
N LYS A 120 47.11 -14.36 -4.16
CA LYS A 120 48.29 -13.70 -4.74
C LYS A 120 49.39 -13.47 -3.71
N LYS A 121 49.06 -13.10 -2.47
CA LYS A 121 50.04 -12.91 -1.39
C LYS A 121 50.75 -14.22 -1.02
N ARG A 122 50.00 -15.33 -0.86
CA ARG A 122 50.58 -16.66 -0.59
C ARG A 122 51.44 -17.17 -1.75
N SER A 123 51.02 -16.96 -3.00
CA SER A 123 51.77 -17.41 -4.17
C SER A 123 53.12 -16.69 -4.32
N LYS A 124 53.19 -15.38 -4.04
CA LYS A 124 54.47 -14.64 -4.03
C LYS A 124 55.40 -15.09 -2.90
N SER A 125 54.87 -15.39 -1.72
CA SER A 125 55.65 -15.85 -0.56
C SER A 125 56.27 -17.25 -0.73
N LYS A 126 55.76 -18.08 -1.67
CA LYS A 126 56.32 -19.40 -1.99
C LYS A 126 57.42 -19.36 -3.07
N LYS A 127 57.63 -18.22 -3.72
CA LYS A 127 58.61 -18.04 -4.81
C LYS A 127 59.90 -17.34 -4.37
N GLN A 128 59.99 -16.89 -3.12
CA GLN A 128 61.22 -16.49 -2.44
C GLN A 128 61.70 -17.63 -1.57
#